data_AF-A0A944V3Y6-F1
#
_entry.id   AF-A0A944V3Y6-F1
#
_cell.length_a   1.000
_cell.length_b   1.000
_cell.length_c   1.000
_cell.angle_alpha   90.00
_cell.angle_beta   90.00
_cell.angle_gamma   90.00
#
_symmetry.space_group_name_H-M   'P 1'
#
loop_
_entity.id
_entity.type
_entity.pdbx_description
1 polymer ?
#
loop_
_entity_poly.entity_id
_entity_poly.type
_entity_poly.pdbx_seq_one_letter_code
_entity_poly.pdbx_strand_id
1 'polypeptide(L)'
;MSEPKKKLSIPDLKDRKKRKEKTTLVAVGDFLMAQWAERGGVDIVGVGNPGYGQALNCANLIGAFDNFKPKFSKRYGNVGEVAVNAFLEFVKEVKEGQFPDADHSYSMPHEEAQKLQAALSGKHSR
;
A
#
# COMPACT_ATOMS: atom_id res chain seq x y z
N MET A 1 -7.26 -21.22 -7.66
CA MET A 1 -7.39 -21.63 -6.25
C MET A 1 -6.10 -22.35 -5.88
N SER A 2 -5.31 -21.85 -4.93
CA SER A 2 -4.05 -22.51 -4.54
C SER A 2 -4.35 -23.80 -3.78
N GLU A 3 -3.62 -24.89 -4.05
CA GLU A 3 -3.72 -26.13 -3.29
C GLU A 3 -3.62 -25.89 -1.76
N PRO A 4 -4.33 -26.69 -0.94
CA PRO A 4 -4.28 -26.54 0.50
C PRO A 4 -2.87 -26.86 1.02
N LYS A 5 -2.18 -25.84 1.55
CA LYS A 5 -0.85 -25.99 2.13
C LYS A 5 -0.90 -26.96 3.32
N LYS A 6 -0.13 -28.04 3.26
CA LYS A 6 0.04 -29.00 4.37
C LYS A 6 0.58 -28.25 5.60
N LYS A 7 -0.08 -28.42 6.76
CA LYS A 7 0.43 -27.91 8.04
C LYS A 7 1.72 -28.65 8.40
N LEU A 8 2.77 -27.90 8.69
CA LEU A 8 4.06 -28.45 9.11
C LEU A 8 4.10 -28.66 10.63
N SER A 9 4.66 -29.78 11.06
CA SER A 9 4.89 -30.13 12.46
C SER A 9 6.34 -29.85 12.90
N ILE A 10 6.62 -29.93 14.21
CA ILE A 10 7.98 -29.71 14.75
C ILE A 10 9.01 -30.69 14.15
N PRO A 11 8.73 -32.01 14.03
CA PRO A 11 9.62 -32.93 13.32
C PRO A 11 9.92 -32.50 11.88
N ASP A 12 8.92 -32.03 11.13
CA ASP A 12 9.10 -31.59 9.75
C ASP A 12 10.10 -30.42 9.67
N LEU A 13 10.00 -29.44 10.59
CA LEU A 13 10.92 -28.31 10.66
C LEU A 13 12.36 -28.75 10.97
N LYS A 14 12.53 -29.72 11.89
CA LYS A 14 13.85 -30.28 12.21
C LYS A 14 14.47 -30.98 11.00
N ASP A 15 13.69 -31.74 10.23
CA ASP A 15 14.20 -32.42 9.04
C ASP A 15 14.53 -31.45 7.92
N ARG A 16 13.76 -30.37 7.75
CA ARG A 16 14.08 -29.27 6.82
C ARG A 16 15.40 -28.58 7.19
N LYS A 17 15.65 -28.36 8.49
CA LYS A 17 16.95 -27.86 8.98
C LYS A 17 18.10 -28.78 8.58
N LYS A 18 17.95 -30.11 8.77
CA LYS A 18 18.96 -31.09 8.34
C LYS A 18 19.23 -31.02 6.83
N ARG A 19 18.18 -30.77 6.04
CA ARG A 19 18.25 -30.59 4.58
C ARG A 19 18.75 -29.20 4.14
N LYS A 20 19.08 -28.30 5.09
CA LYS A 20 19.49 -26.91 4.84
C LYS A 20 18.44 -26.10 4.05
N GLU A 21 17.17 -26.45 4.18
CA GLU A 21 16.09 -25.67 3.59
C GLU A 21 15.84 -24.40 4.40
N LYS A 22 15.83 -23.25 3.72
CA LYS A 22 15.54 -21.95 4.36
C LYS A 22 14.13 -21.94 4.93
N THR A 23 14.01 -21.55 6.19
CA THR A 23 12.73 -21.44 6.89
C THR A 23 12.70 -20.12 7.64
N THR A 24 11.66 -19.33 7.41
CA THR A 24 11.44 -18.03 8.04
C THR A 24 10.12 -18.04 8.80
N LEU A 25 10.11 -17.46 10.00
CA LEU A 25 8.93 -17.27 10.82
C LEU A 25 8.63 -15.77 10.97
N VAL A 26 7.39 -15.37 10.72
CA VAL A 26 6.88 -14.03 11.05
C VAL A 26 6.03 -14.16 12.30
N ALA A 27 6.49 -13.57 13.40
CA ALA A 27 5.80 -13.67 14.69
C ALA A 27 6.02 -12.42 15.55
N VAL A 28 5.04 -12.13 16.41
CA VAL A 28 5.26 -11.34 17.63
C VAL A 28 5.74 -12.32 18.69
N GLY A 29 7.02 -12.69 18.62
CA GLY A 29 7.61 -13.67 19.54
C GLY A 29 7.94 -13.04 20.89
N ASP A 30 7.94 -13.83 21.96
CA ASP A 30 8.57 -13.51 23.23
C ASP A 30 9.95 -14.17 23.33
N PHE A 31 10.63 -14.04 24.47
CA PHE A 31 11.94 -14.64 24.70
C PHE A 31 11.95 -16.17 24.55
N LEU A 32 10.85 -16.87 24.89
CA LEU A 32 10.79 -18.32 24.81
C LEU A 32 10.69 -18.79 23.35
N MET A 33 9.88 -18.11 22.55
CA MET A 33 9.77 -18.36 21.11
C MET A 33 11.09 -18.12 20.38
N ALA A 34 11.81 -17.07 20.77
CA ALA A 34 13.14 -16.77 20.26
C ALA A 34 14.15 -17.90 20.48
N GLN A 35 14.26 -18.34 21.74
CA GLN A 35 15.13 -19.46 22.14
C GLN A 35 14.78 -20.73 21.36
N TRP A 36 13.50 -20.96 21.10
CA TRP A 36 13.03 -22.08 20.30
C TRP A 36 13.43 -21.98 18.83
N ALA A 37 13.25 -20.82 18.20
CA ALA A 37 13.58 -20.60 16.81
C ALA A 37 15.09 -20.73 16.56
N GLU A 38 15.92 -20.19 17.46
CA GLU A 38 17.38 -20.32 17.40
C GLU A 38 17.80 -21.81 17.44
N ARG A 39 17.30 -22.57 18.43
CA ARG A 39 17.53 -24.03 18.51
C ARG A 39 17.02 -24.75 17.27
N GLY A 40 15.89 -24.30 16.72
CA GLY A 40 15.27 -24.80 15.50
C GLY A 40 15.96 -24.38 14.20
N GLY A 41 16.95 -23.48 14.23
CA GLY A 41 17.59 -22.94 13.02
C GLY A 41 16.61 -22.18 12.12
N VAL A 42 15.66 -21.47 12.71
CA VAL A 42 14.63 -20.70 12.01
C VAL A 42 14.96 -19.22 12.12
N ASP A 43 15.03 -18.54 10.97
CA ASP A 43 15.19 -17.08 10.94
C ASP A 43 13.87 -16.40 11.34
N ILE A 44 13.93 -15.45 12.27
CA ILE A 44 12.75 -14.70 12.72
C ILE A 44 12.74 -13.30 12.12
N VAL A 45 11.59 -12.94 11.53
CA VAL A 45 11.21 -11.56 11.27
C VAL A 45 10.22 -11.15 12.35
N GLY A 46 10.66 -10.26 13.24
CA GLY A 46 9.89 -9.78 14.38
C GLY A 46 9.00 -8.60 14.00
N VAL A 47 7.81 -8.54 14.61
CA VAL A 47 6.93 -7.37 14.55
C VAL A 47 6.84 -6.78 15.96
N GLY A 48 7.61 -5.74 16.24
CA GLY A 48 7.55 -5.04 17.54
C GLY A 48 8.29 -5.71 18.70
N ASN A 49 9.24 -6.61 18.44
CA ASN A 49 10.11 -7.19 19.47
C ASN A 49 11.59 -6.83 19.20
N PRO A 50 12.31 -6.15 20.10
CA PRO A 50 13.74 -5.86 19.94
C PRO A 50 14.57 -7.15 19.75
N GLY A 51 15.60 -7.09 18.90
CA GLY A 51 16.55 -8.19 18.70
C GLY A 51 16.37 -9.04 17.43
N TYR A 52 15.35 -8.77 16.61
CA TYR A 52 15.12 -9.41 15.31
C TYR A 52 15.13 -8.41 14.16
N GLY A 53 15.29 -8.91 12.93
CA GLY A 53 14.90 -8.15 11.74
C GLY A 53 13.44 -7.71 11.87
N GLN A 54 13.19 -6.40 11.81
CA GLN A 54 11.85 -5.86 12.01
C GLN A 54 11.06 -5.85 10.70
N ALA A 55 9.81 -6.28 10.77
CA ALA A 55 8.83 -5.97 9.74
C ALA A 55 7.69 -5.14 10.33
N LEU A 56 7.28 -4.12 9.60
CA LEU A 56 6.08 -3.35 9.89
C LEU A 56 5.31 -3.17 8.58
N ASN A 57 3.97 -3.14 8.67
CA ASN A 57 3.16 -2.79 7.51
C ASN A 57 3.51 -1.36 7.09
N CYS A 58 3.91 -1.19 5.82
CA CYS A 58 4.25 0.10 5.23
C CYS A 58 3.17 1.14 5.47
N ALA A 59 1.90 0.77 5.31
CA ALA A 59 0.78 1.69 5.47
C ALA A 59 0.62 2.22 6.90
N ASN A 60 0.97 1.41 7.91
CA ASN A 60 1.02 1.85 9.31
C ASN A 60 2.22 2.77 9.57
N LEU A 61 3.35 2.48 8.92
CA LEU A 61 4.60 3.23 9.06
C LEU A 61 4.44 4.66 8.51
N ILE A 62 3.91 4.79 7.30
CA ILE A 62 3.69 6.10 6.65
C ILE A 62 2.43 6.81 7.15
N GLY A 63 1.59 6.11 7.92
CA GLY A 63 0.37 6.69 8.45
C GLY A 63 -0.68 6.95 7.38
N ALA A 64 -0.99 5.94 6.57
CA ALA A 64 -1.98 6.05 5.51
C ALA A 64 -3.44 6.08 6.04
N PHE A 65 -3.68 5.62 7.27
CA PHE A 65 -5.00 5.55 7.88
C PHE A 65 -4.92 5.70 9.41
N ASP A 66 -5.98 6.26 10.02
CA ASP A 66 -6.03 6.58 11.45
C ASP A 66 -6.88 5.63 12.30
N ASN A 67 -7.73 4.81 11.67
CA ASN A 67 -8.76 4.07 12.41
C ASN A 67 -8.22 2.87 13.22
N PHE A 68 -6.98 2.43 12.98
CA PHE A 68 -6.39 1.32 13.71
C PHE A 68 -4.87 1.42 13.82
N LYS A 69 -4.39 1.60 15.05
CA LYS A 69 -2.96 1.60 15.39
C LYS A 69 -2.63 0.38 16.26
N PRO A 70 -2.00 -0.68 15.71
CA PRO A 70 -1.48 -1.77 16.52
C PRO A 70 -0.48 -1.23 17.56
N LYS A 71 -0.49 -1.78 18.78
CA LYS A 71 0.39 -1.33 19.89
C LYS A 71 1.88 -1.36 19.54
N PHE A 72 2.30 -2.30 18.68
CA PHE A 72 3.67 -2.45 18.21
C PHE A 72 4.06 -1.52 17.04
N SER A 73 3.12 -0.73 16.53
CA SER A 73 3.34 0.11 15.34
C SER A 73 3.73 1.53 15.74
N LYS A 74 4.92 1.96 15.31
CA LYS A 74 5.35 3.36 15.35
C LYS A 74 5.05 4.02 14.01
N ARG A 75 4.37 5.16 14.04
CA ARG A 75 4.08 6.00 12.87
C ARG A 75 5.24 6.96 12.65
N TYR A 76 5.67 7.08 11.40
CA TYR A 76 6.77 7.94 10.95
C TYR A 76 6.30 9.02 9.96
N GLY A 77 5.05 8.93 9.46
CA GLY A 77 4.48 9.93 8.55
C GLY A 77 2.99 10.12 8.75
N ASN A 78 2.41 11.10 8.06
CA ASN A 78 0.99 11.42 8.13
C ASN A 78 0.38 11.51 6.71
N VAL A 79 0.65 10.49 5.90
CA VAL A 79 0.23 10.48 4.49
C VAL A 79 -1.30 10.52 4.34
N GLY A 80 -2.04 9.93 5.28
CA GLY A 80 -3.50 9.97 5.29
C GLY A 80 -4.04 11.40 5.32
N GLU A 81 -3.56 12.24 6.25
CA GLU A 81 -4.00 13.64 6.33
C GLU A 81 -3.58 14.44 5.09
N VAL A 82 -2.34 14.26 4.62
CA VAL A 82 -1.85 14.91 3.40
C VAL A 82 -2.74 14.58 2.19
N ALA A 83 -3.10 13.30 2.04
CA ALA A 83 -3.97 12.86 0.95
C ALA A 83 -5.38 13.47 1.06
N VAL A 84 -5.97 13.46 2.26
CA VAL A 84 -7.30 14.06 2.50
C VAL A 84 -7.28 15.55 2.15
N ASN A 85 -6.27 16.30 2.62
CA ASN A 85 -6.16 17.73 2.34
C ASN A 85 -5.98 18.00 0.84
N ALA A 86 -5.19 17.19 0.13
CA ALA A 86 -5.03 17.32 -1.32
C ALA A 86 -6.35 17.12 -2.07
N PHE A 87 -7.17 16.13 -1.68
CA PHE A 87 -8.49 15.93 -2.28
C PHE A 87 -9.46 17.07 -1.97
N LEU A 88 -9.42 17.62 -0.75
CA LEU A 88 -10.26 18.76 -0.37
C LEU A 88 -9.91 20.02 -1.15
N GLU A 89 -8.63 20.33 -1.33
CA GLU A 89 -8.19 21.48 -2.12
C GLU A 89 -8.61 21.32 -3.59
N PHE A 90 -8.40 20.14 -4.18
CA PHE A 90 -8.85 19.87 -5.55
C PHE A 90 -10.37 20.08 -5.70
N VAL A 91 -11.18 19.56 -4.77
CA VAL A 91 -12.64 19.75 -4.79
C VAL A 91 -13.01 21.22 -4.67
N LYS A 92 -12.28 21.99 -3.87
CA LYS A 92 -12.48 23.43 -3.73
C LYS A 92 -12.16 24.16 -5.03
N GLU A 93 -10.98 23.94 -5.62
CA GLU A 93 -10.57 24.58 -6.87
C GLU A 93 -11.54 24.28 -8.03
N VAL A 94 -12.04 23.04 -8.13
CA VAL A 94 -13.05 22.67 -9.13
C VAL A 94 -14.37 23.40 -8.90
N LYS A 95 -14.83 23.52 -7.64
CA LYS A 95 -16.08 24.21 -7.31
C LYS A 95 -15.98 25.72 -7.50
N GLU A 96 -14.80 26.29 -7.26
CA GLU A 96 -14.52 27.72 -7.44
C GLU A 96 -14.19 28.07 -8.90
N GLY A 97 -14.05 27.07 -9.78
CA GLY A 97 -13.69 27.26 -11.19
C GLY A 97 -12.23 27.68 -11.40
N GLN A 98 -11.36 27.45 -10.41
CA GLN A 98 -9.92 27.69 -10.51
C GLN A 98 -9.21 26.55 -11.25
N PHE A 99 -9.75 25.33 -11.15
CA PHE A 99 -9.26 24.16 -11.90
C PHE A 99 -10.35 23.63 -12.86
N PRO A 100 -10.00 23.27 -14.11
CA PRO A 100 -8.67 23.42 -14.72
C PRO A 100 -8.38 24.88 -15.11
N ASP A 101 -7.11 25.27 -15.02
CA ASP A 101 -6.62 26.57 -15.51
C ASP A 101 -6.11 26.46 -16.97
N ALA A 102 -5.42 27.49 -17.45
CA ALA A 102 -4.87 27.52 -18.81
C ALA A 102 -3.75 26.49 -19.04
N ASP A 103 -2.94 26.17 -18.03
CA ASP A 103 -1.85 25.21 -18.13
C ASP A 103 -2.34 23.76 -18.05
N HIS A 104 -3.51 23.56 -17.44
CA HIS A 104 -4.16 22.25 -17.27
C HIS A 104 -5.34 22.04 -18.23
N SER A 105 -5.44 22.86 -19.28
CA SER A 105 -6.48 22.76 -20.32
C SER A 105 -5.89 22.63 -21.72
N TYR A 106 -6.45 21.74 -22.54
CA TYR A 106 -6.16 21.73 -23.97
C TYR A 106 -7.00 22.78 -24.69
N SER A 107 -6.36 23.61 -25.50
CA SER A 107 -7.05 24.55 -26.38
C SER A 107 -7.24 23.97 -27.79
N MET A 108 -8.36 24.33 -28.43
CA MET A 108 -8.61 24.01 -29.83
C MET A 108 -8.20 25.21 -30.70
N PRO A 109 -7.41 25.02 -31.77
CA PRO A 109 -7.15 26.09 -32.73
C PRO A 109 -8.44 26.66 -33.30
N HIS A 110 -8.47 27.98 -33.51
CA HIS A 110 -9.69 28.68 -33.93
C HIS A 110 -10.27 28.12 -35.24
N GLU A 111 -9.42 27.75 -36.19
CA GLU A 111 -9.83 27.15 -37.47
C GLU A 111 -10.56 25.81 -37.30
N GLU A 112 -10.08 24.96 -36.37
CA GLU A 112 -10.72 23.67 -36.09
C GLU A 112 -12.06 23.86 -35.35
N ALA A 113 -12.16 24.85 -34.46
CA ALA A 113 -13.41 25.19 -33.79
C ALA A 113 -14.49 25.67 -34.79
N GLN A 114 -14.09 26.44 -35.81
CA GLN A 114 -15.00 26.87 -36.88
C GLN A 114 -15.48 25.69 -37.74
N LYS A 115 -14.58 24.78 -38.13
CA LYS A 115 -14.95 23.55 -38.85
C LYS A 115 -15.93 22.70 -38.06
N LEU A 116 -15.69 22.53 -36.76
CA LEU A 116 -16.60 21.80 -35.87
C LEU A 116 -17.97 22.47 -35.78
N GLN A 117 -18.04 23.80 -35.62
CA GLN A 117 -19.31 24.53 -35.62
C GLN A 117 -20.08 24.38 -36.93
N ALA A 118 -19.38 24.45 -38.08
CA ALA A 118 -20.00 24.22 -39.39
C ALA A 118 -20.54 22.79 -39.51
N ALA A 119 -19.81 21.78 -39.01
CA ALA A 119 -20.25 20.39 -39.00
C ALA A 119 -21.46 20.13 -38.08
N LEU A 120 -21.54 20.81 -36.93
CA LEU A 120 -22.65 20.68 -35.97
C LEU A 120 -23.92 21.45 -36.40
N SER A 121 -23.77 22.56 -37.13
CA SER A 121 -24.89 23.36 -37.66
C SER A 121 -25.50 22.80 -38.95
N GLY A 122 -24.77 21.91 -39.65
CA GLY A 122 -25.33 21.05 -40.67
C GLY A 122 -26.31 20.06 -40.05
N LYS A 123 -27.61 20.36 -40.13
CA LYS A 123 -28.76 19.53 -39.72
C LYS A 123 -28.40 18.05 -39.56
N HIS A 124 -28.38 17.55 -38.33
CA HIS A 124 -28.74 16.17 -38.07
C HIS A 124 -30.20 16.01 -38.54
N SER A 125 -30.37 15.67 -39.81
CA SER A 125 -31.60 15.09 -40.31
C SER A 125 -31.75 13.74 -39.60
N ARG A 126 -32.47 13.73 -38.48
CA ARG A 126 -33.25 12.57 -38.09
C ARG A 126 -34.63 12.70 -38.72
#